data_AF-A0AAW0Z652-F1
#
_entry.id   AF-A0AAW0Z652-F1
#
_cell.length_a   1.000
_cell.length_b   1.000
_cell.length_c   1.000
_cell.angle_alpha   90.00
_cell.angle_beta   90.00
_cell.angle_gamma   90.00
#
_symmetry.space_group_name_H-M   'P 1'
#
loop_
_entity.id
_entity.type
_entity.pdbx_description
1 polymer ?
#
loop_
_entity_poly.entity_id
_entity_poly.type
_entity_poly.pdbx_seq_one_letter_code
_entity_poly.pdbx_strand_id
1 'polypeptide(L)'
;MRSSFIRLASASAPLPLSVSQASVQIIPPIPLYRRLLRAHRHLPPEMRFMGDSYIKSEFRLTRSTDNPLHIIGFLSQWKLYLDDLESEVTNKNAGTIGTGQWKGKKLDSEAFEKLSKEQVGQLYELMHATKEVWKSPEQLEQEAHAAEGMTGGATTENQKTGSGR
;
A
#
# COMPACT_ATOMS: atom_id res chain seq x y z
N MET A 1 -29.37 0.16 13.57
CA MET A 1 -28.13 -0.63 13.79
C MET A 1 -27.48 -0.83 12.43
N ARG A 2 -26.32 -0.23 12.18
CA ARG A 2 -25.65 -0.31 10.86
C ARG A 2 -24.79 -1.57 10.82
N SER A 3 -25.16 -2.53 9.98
CA SER A 3 -24.38 -3.75 9.74
C SER A 3 -23.18 -3.41 8.85
N SER A 4 -22.00 -3.33 9.43
CA SER A 4 -20.74 -3.30 8.69
C SER A 4 -20.41 -4.70 8.19
N PHE A 5 -20.48 -4.91 6.87
CA PHE A 5 -19.97 -6.12 6.24
C PHE A 5 -18.44 -6.14 6.37
N ILE A 6 -17.91 -7.10 7.12
CA ILE A 6 -16.47 -7.40 7.11
C ILE A 6 -16.18 -8.04 5.75
N ARG A 7 -15.71 -7.24 4.80
CA ARG A 7 -15.19 -7.75 3.53
C ARG A 7 -13.78 -8.28 3.79
N LEU A 8 -13.66 -9.60 3.90
CA LEU A 8 -12.36 -10.28 3.85
C LEU A 8 -11.76 -10.03 2.46
N ALA A 9 -10.50 -9.57 2.43
CA ALA A 9 -9.78 -9.34 1.19
C ALA A 9 -9.67 -10.65 0.40
N SER A 10 -10.36 -10.73 -0.74
CA SER A 10 -10.18 -11.82 -1.70
C SER A 10 -8.92 -11.53 -2.52
N ALA A 11 -7.79 -12.09 -2.10
CA ALA A 11 -6.56 -12.10 -2.90
C ALA A 11 -6.74 -13.06 -4.08
N SER A 12 -7.17 -12.55 -5.23
CA SER A 12 -7.10 -13.27 -6.51
C SER A 12 -6.16 -12.51 -7.44
N ALA A 13 -4.88 -12.84 -7.37
CA ALA A 13 -3.95 -12.64 -8.47
C ALA A 13 -3.65 -14.03 -9.06
N PRO A 14 -3.55 -14.17 -10.40
CA PRO A 14 -3.16 -15.44 -11.01
C PRO A 14 -1.69 -15.69 -10.66
N LEU A 15 -1.39 -16.84 -10.06
CA LEU A 15 -0.03 -17.24 -9.67
C LEU A 15 0.81 -17.53 -10.94
N PRO A 16 1.83 -16.74 -11.32
CA PRO A 16 2.78 -17.14 -12.34
C PRO A 16 3.95 -17.85 -11.67
N LEU A 17 3.66 -18.87 -10.86
CA LEU A 17 4.67 -19.76 -10.31
C LEU A 17 4.37 -21.15 -10.86
N SER A 18 5.24 -21.62 -11.76
CA SER A 18 5.27 -23.06 -12.07
C SER A 18 5.34 -23.81 -10.74
N VAL A 19 4.48 -24.82 -10.57
CA VAL A 19 4.39 -25.62 -9.34
C VAL A 19 5.77 -26.16 -8.91
N SER A 20 6.64 -26.42 -9.90
CA SER A 20 8.03 -26.83 -9.72
C SER A 20 8.93 -25.74 -9.09
N GLN A 21 8.72 -24.48 -9.45
CA GLN A 21 9.48 -23.36 -8.90
C GLN A 21 8.98 -22.96 -7.49
N ALA A 22 7.67 -23.15 -7.24
CA ALA A 22 7.09 -22.99 -5.91
C ALA A 22 7.63 -24.04 -4.93
N SER A 23 7.68 -25.33 -5.31
CA SER A 23 8.04 -26.44 -4.43
C SER A 23 9.48 -26.43 -3.93
N VAL A 24 10.43 -25.89 -4.70
CA VAL A 24 11.87 -25.82 -4.34
C VAL A 24 12.15 -24.84 -3.21
N GLN A 25 11.20 -23.97 -2.84
CA GLN A 25 11.44 -22.83 -1.96
C GLN A 25 10.42 -22.67 -0.82
N ILE A 26 9.50 -23.62 -0.61
CA ILE A 26 8.43 -23.47 0.40
C ILE A 26 9.00 -23.55 1.81
N ILE A 27 8.87 -22.46 2.56
CA ILE A 27 9.17 -22.43 4.00
C ILE A 27 7.95 -23.00 4.74
N PRO A 28 8.13 -23.92 5.71
CA PRO A 28 7.00 -24.44 6.48
C PRO A 28 6.23 -23.33 7.21
N PRO A 29 4.92 -23.49 7.49
CA PRO A 29 4.06 -22.40 7.98
C PRO A 29 4.56 -21.72 9.26
N ILE A 30 4.97 -22.50 10.27
CA ILE A 30 5.40 -21.96 11.57
C ILE A 30 6.73 -21.18 11.46
N PRO A 31 7.78 -21.73 10.80
CA PRO A 31 8.99 -20.96 10.48
C PRO A 31 8.70 -19.67 9.71
N LEU A 32 7.85 -19.72 8.68
CA LEU A 32 7.51 -18.55 7.86
C LEU A 32 6.84 -17.46 8.70
N TYR A 33 5.82 -17.82 9.48
CA TYR A 33 5.12 -16.93 10.40
C TYR A 33 6.08 -16.23 11.37
N ARG A 34 7.00 -16.98 12.00
CA ARG A 34 7.98 -16.42 12.94
C ARG A 34 8.97 -15.48 12.26
N ARG A 35 9.36 -15.77 11.02
CA ARG A 35 10.33 -14.98 10.25
C ARG A 35 9.70 -13.66 9.77
N LEU A 36 8.45 -13.68 9.32
CA LEU A 36 7.67 -12.47 9.01
C LEU A 36 7.58 -11.51 10.20
N LEU A 37 7.20 -12.00 11.38
CA LEU A 37 7.13 -11.18 12.59
C LEU A 37 8.51 -10.65 13.07
N ARG A 38 9.60 -11.30 12.66
CA ARG A 38 10.97 -10.80 12.90
C ARG A 38 11.31 -9.70 11.90
N ALA A 39 10.98 -9.88 10.63
CA ALA A 39 11.20 -8.88 9.59
C ALA A 39 10.46 -7.57 9.91
N HIS A 40 9.21 -7.66 10.37
CA HIS A 40 8.38 -6.51 10.77
C HIS A 40 8.97 -5.63 11.87
N ARG A 41 9.91 -6.13 12.70
CA ARG A 41 10.56 -5.31 13.73
C ARG A 41 11.39 -4.17 13.15
N HIS A 42 11.75 -4.26 11.88
CA HIS A 42 12.51 -3.24 11.17
C HIS A 42 11.61 -2.23 10.44
N LEU A 43 10.30 -2.44 10.44
CA LEU A 43 9.34 -1.49 9.85
C LEU A 43 9.03 -0.34 10.84
N PRO A 44 8.57 0.81 10.33
CA PRO A 44 8.02 1.87 11.17
C PRO A 44 6.91 1.36 12.11
N PRO A 45 6.76 1.92 13.32
CA PRO A 45 5.85 1.41 14.35
C PRO A 45 4.41 1.20 13.88
N GLU A 46 3.88 2.14 13.10
CA GLU A 46 2.50 2.14 12.59
C GLU A 46 2.29 1.00 11.59
N MET A 47 3.26 0.84 10.67
CA MET A 47 3.25 -0.26 9.69
C MET A 47 3.38 -1.61 10.36
N ARG A 48 4.26 -1.71 11.36
CA ARG A 48 4.43 -2.93 12.16
C ARG A 48 3.15 -3.29 12.90
N PHE A 49 2.50 -2.34 13.55
CA PHE A 49 1.27 -2.56 14.30
C PHE A 49 0.17 -3.16 13.40
N MET A 50 -0.10 -2.50 12.27
CA MET A 50 -1.09 -2.95 11.30
C MET A 50 -0.70 -4.31 10.69
N GLY A 51 0.54 -4.46 10.26
CA GLY A 51 1.05 -5.68 9.63
C GLY A 51 1.05 -6.90 10.55
N ASP A 52 1.48 -6.75 11.81
CA ASP A 52 1.50 -7.85 12.79
C ASP A 52 0.08 -8.36 13.08
N SER A 53 -0.91 -7.45 13.14
CA SER A 53 -2.32 -7.81 13.31
C SER A 53 -2.82 -8.64 12.11
N TYR A 54 -2.51 -8.17 10.89
CA TYR A 54 -2.93 -8.84 9.65
C TYR A 54 -2.29 -10.22 9.48
N ILE A 55 -0.97 -10.37 9.71
CA ILE A 55 -0.32 -11.70 9.66
C ILE A 55 -1.01 -12.67 10.61
N LYS A 56 -1.26 -12.24 11.85
CA LYS A 56 -1.88 -13.09 12.87
C LYS A 56 -3.28 -13.52 12.46
N SER A 57 -4.09 -12.62 11.88
CA SER A 57 -5.43 -12.97 11.42
C SER A 57 -5.38 -13.97 10.27
N GLU A 58 -4.56 -13.72 9.26
CA GLU A 58 -4.48 -14.57 8.06
C GLU A 58 -3.97 -15.98 8.38
N PHE A 59 -2.87 -16.10 9.14
CA PHE A 59 -2.37 -17.41 9.56
C PHE A 59 -3.34 -18.18 10.45
N ARG A 60 -4.18 -17.46 11.23
CA ARG A 60 -5.24 -18.09 12.02
C ARG A 60 -6.39 -18.57 11.14
N LEU A 61 -6.81 -17.77 10.16
CA LEU A 61 -7.88 -18.12 9.22
C LEU A 61 -7.51 -19.30 8.34
N THR A 62 -6.25 -19.39 7.91
CA THR A 62 -5.77 -20.47 7.03
C THR A 62 -5.36 -21.74 7.81
N ARG A 63 -5.41 -21.74 9.14
CA ARG A 63 -4.93 -22.86 9.98
C ARG A 63 -5.65 -24.19 9.71
N SER A 64 -6.93 -24.15 9.36
CA SER A 64 -7.77 -25.35 9.13
C SER A 64 -7.99 -25.64 7.65
N THR A 65 -7.21 -25.03 6.76
CA THR A 65 -7.31 -25.30 5.32
C THR A 65 -6.58 -26.60 4.99
N ASP A 66 -7.28 -27.54 4.37
CA ASP A 66 -6.70 -28.82 3.93
C ASP A 66 -6.42 -28.89 2.41
N ASN A 67 -6.85 -27.88 1.64
CA ASN A 67 -6.61 -27.86 0.20
C ASN A 67 -5.12 -27.58 -0.10
N PRO A 68 -4.38 -28.53 -0.70
CA PRO A 68 -2.94 -28.40 -0.91
C PRO A 68 -2.58 -27.24 -1.85
N LEU A 69 -3.40 -26.94 -2.85
CA LEU A 69 -3.16 -25.82 -3.76
C LEU A 69 -3.29 -24.48 -3.03
N HIS A 70 -4.27 -24.37 -2.13
CA HIS A 70 -4.45 -23.16 -1.32
C HIS A 70 -3.27 -23.00 -0.33
N ILE A 71 -2.83 -24.08 0.32
CA ILE A 71 -1.67 -24.04 1.22
C ILE A 71 -0.41 -23.60 0.48
N ILE A 72 -0.14 -24.19 -0.70
CA ILE A 72 1.03 -23.83 -1.51
C ILE A 72 0.93 -22.37 -1.95
N GLY A 73 -0.21 -21.94 -2.50
CA GLY A 73 -0.42 -20.54 -2.90
C GLY A 73 -0.21 -19.57 -1.75
N PHE A 74 -0.78 -19.86 -0.58
CA PHE A 74 -0.61 -19.08 0.63
C PHE A 74 0.87 -18.97 1.02
N LEU A 75 1.58 -20.09 1.18
CA LEU A 75 2.98 -20.07 1.60
C LEU A 75 3.90 -19.40 0.57
N SER A 76 3.64 -19.57 -0.73
CA SER A 76 4.39 -18.90 -1.79
C SER A 76 4.21 -17.38 -1.74
N GLN A 77 2.98 -16.88 -1.58
CA GLN A 77 2.73 -15.44 -1.49
C GLN A 77 3.38 -14.82 -0.25
N TRP A 78 3.25 -15.46 0.91
CA TRP A 78 3.87 -14.99 2.15
C TRP A 78 5.41 -15.05 2.12
N LYS A 79 5.98 -16.01 1.38
CA LYS A 79 7.43 -16.04 1.14
C LYS A 79 7.86 -14.87 0.26
N LEU A 80 7.18 -14.61 -0.85
CA LEU A 80 7.50 -13.46 -1.72
C LEU A 80 7.45 -12.15 -0.93
N TYR A 81 6.44 -11.97 -0.10
CA TYR A 81 6.34 -10.81 0.79
C TYR A 81 7.50 -10.74 1.80
N LEU A 82 7.89 -11.88 2.38
CA LEU A 82 9.03 -11.94 3.29
C LEU A 82 10.35 -11.57 2.59
N ASP A 83 10.58 -12.10 1.39
CA ASP A 83 11.79 -11.84 0.61
C ASP A 83 11.87 -10.33 0.26
N ASP A 84 10.74 -9.71 -0.05
CA ASP A 84 10.63 -8.26 -0.26
C ASP A 84 11.00 -7.47 1.01
N LEU A 85 10.40 -7.82 2.16
CA LEU A 85 10.72 -7.22 3.46
C LEU A 85 12.21 -7.32 3.77
N GLU A 86 12.81 -8.49 3.58
CA GLU A 86 14.22 -8.71 3.89
C GLU A 86 15.15 -8.00 2.89
N SER A 87 14.77 -7.90 1.62
CA SER A 87 15.56 -7.17 0.61
C SER A 87 15.68 -5.68 0.96
N GLU A 88 14.58 -5.03 1.33
CA GLU A 88 14.56 -3.61 1.70
C GLU A 88 15.27 -3.36 3.03
N VAL A 89 15.14 -4.30 3.98
CA VAL A 89 15.84 -4.26 5.27
C VAL A 89 17.34 -4.54 5.13
N THR A 90 17.79 -5.27 4.11
CA THR A 90 19.21 -5.66 3.93
C THR A 90 20.00 -4.64 3.11
N ASN A 91 19.34 -3.82 2.27
CA ASN A 91 19.97 -2.71 1.52
C ASN A 91 20.52 -1.56 2.41
N LYS A 92 20.71 -1.81 3.71
CA LYS A 92 21.28 -0.94 4.76
C LYS A 92 22.79 -0.63 4.62
N ASN A 93 23.46 -1.10 3.57
CA ASN A 93 24.87 -0.73 3.32
C ASN A 93 25.06 0.70 2.79
N ALA A 94 23.99 1.46 2.57
CA ALA A 94 24.06 2.89 2.25
C ALA A 94 24.08 3.78 3.52
N GLY A 95 25.17 3.67 4.31
CA GLY A 95 25.78 4.75 5.11
C GLY A 95 24.96 5.58 6.11
N THR A 96 23.66 5.36 6.30
CA THR A 96 22.80 6.26 7.07
C THR A 96 22.05 5.48 8.14
N ILE A 97 22.54 5.60 9.38
CA ILE A 97 21.90 5.06 10.57
C ILE A 97 20.55 5.76 10.74
N GLY A 98 19.44 5.04 10.50
CA GLY A 98 18.13 5.42 11.05
C GLY A 98 16.93 5.48 10.09
N THR A 99 17.10 5.44 8.76
CA THR A 99 15.99 5.77 7.84
C THR A 99 15.89 4.85 6.62
N GLY A 100 16.13 3.55 6.79
CA GLY A 100 15.70 2.54 5.82
C GLY A 100 14.18 2.39 5.85
N GLN A 101 13.46 3.46 5.49
CA GLN A 101 12.00 3.50 5.46
C GLN A 101 11.54 2.61 4.31
N TRP A 102 10.83 1.52 4.63
CA TRP A 102 10.03 0.78 3.66
C TRP A 102 9.19 1.78 2.87
N LYS A 103 9.50 1.97 1.59
CA LYS A 103 8.80 2.94 0.72
C LYS A 103 7.66 2.29 -0.07
N GLY A 104 7.54 0.97 0.02
CA GLY A 104 6.61 0.19 -0.79
C GLY A 104 7.02 0.15 -2.26
N LYS A 105 6.21 -0.54 -3.07
CA LYS A 105 6.41 -0.68 -4.52
C LYS A 105 5.22 -0.08 -5.26
N LYS A 106 5.47 0.43 -6.47
CA LYS A 106 4.39 0.82 -7.38
C LYS A 106 3.55 -0.41 -7.70
N LEU A 107 2.22 -0.23 -7.74
CA LEU A 107 1.32 -1.28 -8.17
C LEU A 107 1.59 -1.60 -9.64
N ASP A 108 1.77 -2.88 -9.95
CA ASP A 108 1.97 -3.35 -11.31
C ASP A 108 0.72 -3.09 -12.17
N SER A 109 0.93 -2.73 -13.43
CA SER A 109 -0.16 -2.36 -14.34
C SER A 109 -1.07 -3.55 -14.64
N GLU A 110 -0.49 -4.74 -14.80
CA GLU A 110 -1.25 -5.96 -15.07
C GLU A 110 -2.08 -6.37 -13.84
N ALA A 111 -1.53 -6.17 -12.64
CA ALA A 111 -2.28 -6.37 -11.39
C ALA A 111 -3.43 -5.37 -11.24
N PHE A 112 -3.22 -4.11 -11.64
CA PHE A 112 -4.26 -3.07 -11.58
C PHE A 112 -5.44 -3.37 -12.51
N GLU A 113 -5.18 -3.84 -13.74
CA GLU A 113 -6.23 -4.19 -14.71
C GLU A 113 -7.12 -5.35 -14.25
N LYS A 114 -6.62 -6.22 -13.36
CA LYS A 114 -7.36 -7.35 -12.80
C LYS A 114 -8.28 -6.95 -11.64
N LEU A 115 -8.19 -5.71 -11.14
CA LEU A 115 -9.04 -5.24 -10.05
C LEU A 115 -10.49 -5.06 -10.55
N SER A 116 -11.45 -5.47 -9.71
CA SER A 116 -12.85 -5.17 -9.97
C SER A 116 -13.12 -3.65 -9.90
N LYS A 117 -14.18 -3.20 -10.57
CA LYS A 117 -14.59 -1.78 -10.56
C LYS A 117 -14.76 -1.22 -9.15
N GLU A 118 -15.27 -2.03 -8.23
CA GLU A 118 -15.45 -1.65 -6.83
C GLU A 118 -14.09 -1.49 -6.10
N GLN A 119 -13.14 -2.40 -6.35
CA GLN A 119 -11.80 -2.32 -5.77
C GLN A 119 -11.03 -1.11 -6.29
N VAL A 120 -11.17 -0.79 -7.58
CA VAL A 120 -10.61 0.44 -8.16
C VAL A 120 -11.22 1.67 -7.51
N GLY A 121 -12.54 1.68 -7.28
CA GLY A 121 -13.22 2.74 -6.54
C GLY A 121 -12.68 2.94 -5.13
N GLN A 122 -12.52 1.85 -4.37
CA GLN A 122 -11.94 1.89 -3.02
C GLN A 122 -10.50 2.41 -3.01
N LEU A 123 -9.69 2.01 -3.98
CA LEU A 123 -8.32 2.50 -4.11
C LEU A 123 -8.29 4.01 -4.43
N TYR A 124 -9.24 4.48 -5.25
CA TYR A 124 -9.39 5.89 -5.57
C TYR A 124 -9.82 6.73 -4.35
N GLU A 125 -10.76 6.23 -3.57
CA GLU A 125 -11.17 6.85 -2.29
C GLU A 125 -9.99 6.93 -1.31
N LEU A 126 -9.24 5.83 -1.18
CA LEU A 126 -8.04 5.80 -0.33
C LEU A 126 -6.98 6.80 -0.79
N MET A 127 -6.74 6.88 -2.11
CA MET A 127 -5.79 7.83 -2.69
C MET A 127 -6.19 9.27 -2.32
N HIS A 128 -7.46 9.64 -2.46
CA HIS A 128 -7.91 10.99 -2.11
C HIS A 128 -7.86 11.27 -0.62
N ALA A 129 -8.29 10.32 0.21
CA ALA A 129 -8.27 10.47 1.67
C ALA A 129 -6.85 10.68 2.24
N THR A 130 -5.82 10.24 1.52
CA THR A 130 -4.43 10.32 1.95
C THR A 130 -3.64 11.46 1.31
N LYS A 131 -4.19 12.20 0.33
CA LYS A 131 -3.47 13.27 -0.39
C LYS A 131 -2.84 14.32 0.52
N GLU A 132 -3.57 14.76 1.53
CA GLU A 132 -3.11 15.83 2.44
C GLU A 132 -2.23 15.30 3.58
N VAL A 133 -2.19 13.97 3.78
CA VAL A 133 -1.41 13.34 4.86
C VAL A 133 0.09 13.31 4.53
N TRP A 134 0.44 13.31 3.24
CA TRP A 134 1.83 13.16 2.77
C TRP A 134 2.49 14.46 2.32
N LYS A 135 1.75 15.58 2.28
CA LYS A 135 2.33 16.88 1.93
C LYS A 135 3.04 17.47 3.15
N SER A 136 4.25 18.02 2.94
CA SER A 136 4.90 18.80 3.99
C SER A 136 4.12 20.09 4.25
N PRO A 137 4.24 20.71 5.45
CA PRO A 137 3.63 22.01 5.72
C PRO A 137 3.99 23.06 4.65
N GLU A 138 5.23 23.06 4.18
CA GLU A 138 5.72 23.96 3.12
C GLU A 138 5.01 23.71 1.77
N GLN A 139 4.72 22.46 1.42
CA GLN A 139 4.01 22.12 0.19
C GLN A 139 2.53 22.55 0.26
N LEU A 140 1.91 22.44 1.43
CA LEU A 140 0.55 22.92 1.67
C LEU A 140 0.47 24.44 1.57
N GLU A 141 1.45 25.16 2.15
CA GLU A 141 1.54 26.62 2.06
C GLU A 141 1.75 27.09 0.62
N GLN A 142 2.61 26.40 -0.15
CA GLN A 142 2.83 26.72 -1.56
C GLN A 142 1.59 26.52 -2.42
N GLU A 143 0.83 25.44 -2.20
CA GLU A 143 -0.43 25.20 -2.91
C GLU A 143 -1.53 26.20 -2.49
N ALA A 144 -1.60 26.57 -1.22
CA ALA A 144 -2.53 27.59 -0.72
C ALA A 144 -2.24 28.97 -1.33
N HIS A 145 -0.97 29.39 -1.35
CA HIS A 145 -0.55 30.64 -2.00
C HIS A 145 -0.79 30.63 -3.53
N ALA A 146 -0.59 29.48 -4.19
CA ALA A 146 -0.89 29.33 -5.61
C ALA A 146 -2.41 29.41 -5.89
N ALA A 147 -3.24 28.84 -5.02
CA ALA A 147 -4.69 28.91 -5.12
C ALA A 147 -5.23 30.34 -4.88
N GLU A 148 -4.67 31.07 -3.90
CA GLU A 148 -5.03 32.46 -3.62
C GLU A 148 -4.66 33.40 -4.78
N GLY A 149 -3.47 33.23 -5.38
CA GLY A 149 -3.02 34.01 -6.54
C GLY A 149 -3.90 33.88 -7.79
N MET A 150 -4.59 32.74 -7.96
CA MET A 150 -5.54 32.53 -9.07
C MET A 150 -6.90 33.22 -8.86
N THR A 151 -7.26 33.58 -7.61
CA THR A 151 -8.52 34.27 -7.31
C THR A 151 -8.42 35.80 -7.38
N GLY A 152 -7.22 36.36 -7.26
CA GLY A 152 -6.96 37.81 -7.32
C GLY A 152 -6.84 38.41 -8.73
N GLY A 153 -6.76 37.59 -9.78
CA GLY A 153 -6.51 38.04 -11.15
C GLY A 153 -7.75 38.37 -12.00
N ALA A 154 -8.98 38.15 -11.50
CA ALA A 154 -10.19 38.19 -12.33
C ALA A 154 -11.09 39.43 -12.16
N THR A 155 -10.69 40.47 -11.39
CA THR A 155 -11.62 41.56 -11.00
C THR A 155 -11.21 43.00 -11.30
N THR A 156 -10.31 43.25 -12.26
CA THR A 156 -10.01 44.65 -12.65
C THR A 156 -9.86 44.85 -14.16
N GLU A 157 -10.97 44.78 -14.91
CA GLU A 157 -11.05 45.49 -16.20
C GLU A 157 -12.50 45.64 -16.68
N ASN A 158 -13.30 46.49 -16.03
CA ASN A 158 -14.41 47.14 -16.74
C ASN A 158 -14.94 48.41 -16.05
N GLN A 159 -14.15 49.48 -16.06
CA GLN A 159 -14.67 50.84 -15.97
C GLN A 159 -13.74 51.77 -16.75
N LYS A 160 -14.22 52.26 -17.90
CA LYS A 160 -14.11 53.67 -18.37
C LYS A 160 -14.17 53.78 -19.90
N THR A 161 -15.38 53.82 -20.44
CA THR A 161 -15.67 54.59 -21.66
C THR A 161 -17.01 55.30 -21.51
N GLY A 162 -16.97 56.44 -20.83
CA GLY A 162 -18.05 57.42 -20.82
C GLY A 162 -17.46 58.80 -20.57
N SER A 163 -17.29 59.59 -21.63
CA SER A 163 -17.57 61.04 -21.67
C SER A 163 -16.94 61.73 -22.89
N GLY A 164 -17.79 62.10 -23.86
CA GLY A 164 -17.79 63.42 -24.54
C GLY A 164 -16.78 63.68 -25.67
N ARG A 165 -17.26 63.77 -26.91
CA ARG A 165 -17.76 65.03 -27.50
C ARG A 165 -18.58 64.75 -28.76
#